data_AF-A0A3C0Y7V7-F1
#
_entry.id   AF-A0A3C0Y7V7-F1
#
_cell.length_a   1.000
_cell.length_b   1.000
_cell.length_c   1.000
_cell.angle_alpha   90.00
_cell.angle_beta   90.00
_cell.angle_gamma   90.00
#
_symmetry.space_group_name_H-M   'P 1'
#
loop_
_entity.id
_entity.type
_entity.pdbx_description
1 polymer ?
#
loop_
_entity_poly.entity_id
_entity_poly.type
_entity_poly.pdbx_seq_one_letter_code
_entity_poly.pdbx_strand_id
1 'polypeptide(L)'
;MKYSLDFSTLLPYWPAFLNGAWLTLKMTAVAVVVGMGSGTLLAFAKRSKIKPLASVCAAYIEVVRNTPFLVQIFLLYFGLSSVVRTWCHSRAPTNTATLLW
;
A
#
# COMPACT_ATOMS: atom_id res chain seq x y z
N MET A 1 14.89 19.80 35.20
CA MET A 1 15.53 19.71 33.87
C MET A 1 14.95 20.82 32.99
N LYS A 2 15.76 21.79 32.53
CA LYS A 2 15.31 22.84 31.61
C LYS A 2 15.55 22.35 30.18
N TYR A 3 14.48 22.01 29.46
CA TYR A 3 14.55 21.74 28.03
C TYR A 3 14.53 23.07 27.27
N SER A 4 15.65 23.44 26.68
CA SER A 4 15.74 24.55 25.74
C SER A 4 15.47 24.01 24.33
N LEU A 5 14.26 24.25 23.81
CA LEU A 5 13.89 23.89 22.44
C LEU A 5 14.54 24.87 21.46
N ASP A 6 15.56 24.42 20.74
CA ASP A 6 16.29 25.23 19.78
C ASP A 6 15.93 24.84 18.33
N PHE A 7 15.02 25.61 17.74
CA PHE A 7 14.54 25.42 16.37
C PHE A 7 15.49 25.99 15.30
N SER A 8 16.52 26.74 15.69
CA SER A 8 17.49 27.32 14.74
C SER A 8 18.26 26.24 13.98
N THR A 9 18.46 25.08 14.61
CA THR A 9 19.09 23.89 14.02
C THR A 9 18.27 23.23 12.92
N LEU A 10 16.95 23.48 12.86
CA LEU A 10 16.04 22.89 11.87
C LEU A 10 15.90 23.76 10.60
N LEU A 11 16.22 25.06 10.68
CA LEU A 11 16.08 25.99 9.55
C LEU A 11 16.78 25.53 8.26
N PRO A 12 18.00 24.96 8.31
CA PRO A 12 18.68 24.47 7.10
C PRO A 12 17.92 23.35 6.38
N TYR A 13 17.08 22.60 7.09
CA TYR A 13 16.31 21.47 6.56
C TYR A 13 14.93 21.87 6.01
N TRP A 14 14.57 23.16 6.02
CA TRP A 14 13.29 23.63 5.48
C TRP A 14 12.94 23.09 4.07
N PRO A 15 13.88 22.96 3.11
CA PRO A 15 13.56 22.42 1.79
C PRO A 15 13.18 20.94 1.84
N ALA A 16 13.78 20.17 2.75
CA ALA A 16 13.44 18.77 2.94
C ALA A 16 12.03 18.61 3.54
N PHE A 17 11.64 19.47 4.48
CA PHE A 17 10.27 19.51 5.00
C PHE A 17 9.26 19.88 3.92
N LEU A 18 9.58 20.87 3.07
CA LEU A 18 8.70 21.25 1.96
C LEU A 18 8.55 20.10 0.95
N ASN A 19 9.66 19.44 0.59
CA ASN A 19 9.63 18.28 -0.29
C ASN A 19 8.84 17.12 0.30
N GLY A 20 8.98 16.85 1.60
CA GLY A 20 8.19 15.85 2.31
C GLY A 20 6.70 16.16 2.28
N ALA A 21 6.33 17.41 2.61
CA ALA A 21 4.94 17.87 2.56
C ALA A 21 4.35 17.75 1.14
N TRP A 22 5.13 18.13 0.12
CA TRP A 22 4.72 18.01 -1.27
C TRP A 22 4.52 16.55 -1.70
N LEU A 23 5.42 15.66 -1.28
CA LEU A 23 5.30 14.23 -1.56
C LEU A 23 4.05 13.62 -0.91
N THR A 24 3.75 13.99 0.35
CA THR A 24 2.52 13.56 1.03
C THR A 24 1.29 14.04 0.27
N LEU A 25 1.23 15.32 -0.12
CA LEU A 25 0.11 15.86 -0.90
C LEU A 25 -0.07 15.10 -2.22
N LYS A 26 1.01 14.84 -2.94
CA LYS A 26 0.97 14.10 -4.20
C LYS A 26 0.45 12.69 -4.01
N MET A 27 0.94 11.96 -3.00
CA MET A 27 0.47 10.60 -2.72
C MET A 27 -1.00 10.58 -2.26
N THR A 28 -1.39 11.50 -1.37
CA THR A 28 -2.78 11.62 -0.91
C THR A 28 -3.72 11.94 -2.06
N ALA A 29 -3.35 12.87 -2.96
CA ALA A 29 -4.17 13.23 -4.11
C ALA A 29 -4.44 12.02 -5.00
N VAL A 30 -3.39 11.26 -5.35
CA VAL A 30 -3.53 10.04 -6.16
C VAL A 30 -4.36 8.98 -5.43
N ALA A 31 -4.08 8.74 -4.14
CA ALA A 31 -4.79 7.76 -3.34
C ALA A 31 -6.29 8.09 -3.20
N VAL A 32 -6.64 9.37 -3.02
CA VAL A 32 -8.03 9.83 -2.95
C VAL A 32 -8.73 9.62 -4.28
N VAL A 33 -8.12 10.02 -5.40
CA VAL A 33 -8.72 9.84 -6.73
C VAL A 33 -9.00 8.36 -7.03
N VAL A 34 -8.00 7.50 -6.80
CA VAL A 34 -8.13 6.04 -7.03
C VAL A 34 -9.10 5.40 -6.03
N GLY A 35 -9.00 5.75 -4.76
CA GLY A 35 -9.88 5.26 -3.69
C GLY A 35 -11.33 5.68 -3.90
N MET A 36 -11.57 6.91 -4.34
CA MET A 36 -12.91 7.41 -4.62
C MET A 36 -13.51 6.73 -5.85
N GLY A 37 -12.73 6.57 -6.93
CA GLY A 37 -13.17 5.83 -8.11
C GLY A 37 -13.52 4.37 -7.80
N SER A 38 -12.57 3.64 -7.21
CA SER A 38 -12.78 2.23 -6.83
C SER A 38 -13.89 2.04 -5.78
N GLY A 39 -13.94 2.90 -4.76
CA GLY A 39 -14.96 2.88 -3.72
C GLY A 39 -16.37 3.15 -4.27
N THR A 40 -16.49 4.06 -5.24
CA THR A 40 -17.77 4.33 -5.91
C THR A 40 -18.24 3.12 -6.73
N LEU A 41 -17.33 2.48 -7.48
CA LEU A 41 -17.64 1.25 -8.22
C LEU A 41 -18.07 0.11 -7.29
N LEU A 42 -17.38 -0.08 -6.16
CA LEU A 42 -17.75 -1.05 -5.13
C LEU A 42 -19.12 -0.75 -4.51
N ALA A 43 -19.44 0.52 -4.28
CA ALA A 43 -20.75 0.93 -3.77
C ALA A 43 -21.88 0.60 -4.76
N PHE A 44 -21.66 0.83 -6.06
CA PHE A 44 -22.61 0.42 -7.09
C PHE A 44 -22.74 -1.10 -7.19
N ALA A 45 -21.63 -1.84 -7.15
CA ALA A 45 -21.62 -3.31 -7.20
C ALA A 45 -22.37 -3.91 -5.99
N LYS A 46 -22.22 -3.33 -4.80
CA LYS A 46 -22.97 -3.70 -3.60
C LYS A 46 -24.49 -3.50 -3.74
N ARG A 47 -24.93 -2.51 -4.54
CA ARG A 47 -26.36 -2.23 -4.77
C ARG A 47 -26.97 -3.08 -5.89
N SER A 48 -26.18 -3.92 -6.55
CA SER A 48 -26.65 -4.82 -7.61
C SER A 48 -27.70 -5.82 -7.09
N LYS A 49 -28.64 -6.22 -7.96
CA LYS A 49 -29.66 -7.26 -7.65
C LYS A 49 -29.04 -8.66 -7.48
N ILE A 50 -27.80 -8.85 -7.93
CA ILE A 50 -27.07 -10.12 -7.83
C ILE A 50 -26.58 -10.30 -6.39
N LYS A 51 -27.37 -11.01 -5.57
CA LYS A 51 -27.10 -11.27 -4.15
C LYS A 51 -25.68 -11.76 -3.82
N PRO A 52 -25.08 -12.74 -4.54
CA PRO A 52 -23.73 -13.19 -4.22
C PRO A 52 -22.67 -12.10 -4.48
N LEU A 53 -22.81 -11.34 -5.57
CA LEU A 53 -21.90 -10.23 -5.88
C LEU A 53 -21.97 -9.13 -4.81
N ALA A 54 -23.19 -8.76 -4.40
CA ALA A 54 -23.40 -7.79 -3.34
C ALA A 54 -22.81 -8.25 -1.99
N SER A 55 -22.92 -9.54 -1.68
CA SER A 55 -22.37 -10.14 -0.46
C SER A 55 -20.84 -10.12 -0.45
N VAL A 56 -20.19 -10.52 -1.57
CA VAL A 56 -18.73 -10.49 -1.70
C VAL A 56 -18.20 -9.05 -1.58
N CYS A 57 -18.84 -8.09 -2.24
CA CYS A 57 -18.46 -6.68 -2.11
C CYS A 57 -18.64 -6.17 -0.67
N ALA A 58 -19.72 -6.56 0.02
CA ALA A 58 -19.95 -6.18 1.41
C ALA A 58 -18.87 -6.75 2.33
N ALA A 59 -18.54 -8.04 2.19
CA ALA A 59 -17.49 -8.70 2.93
C ALA A 59 -16.12 -8.03 2.71
N TYR A 60 -15.78 -7.72 1.46
CA TYR A 60 -14.55 -6.98 1.14
C TYR A 60 -14.49 -5.63 1.85
N ILE A 61 -15.56 -4.81 1.76
CA ILE A 61 -15.63 -3.50 2.40
C ILE A 61 -15.48 -3.62 3.92
N GLU A 62 -16.14 -4.61 4.52
CA GLU A 62 -16.10 -4.84 5.97
C GLU A 62 -14.71 -5.27 6.43
N VAL A 63 -14.06 -6.20 5.73
CA VAL A 63 -12.69 -6.63 6.04
C VAL A 63 -11.70 -5.47 5.92
N VAL A 64 -11.75 -4.70 4.83
CA VAL A 64 -10.82 -3.59 4.61
C VAL A 64 -11.00 -2.49 5.66
N ARG A 65 -12.23 -2.22 6.11
CA ARG A 65 -12.50 -1.22 7.14
C ARG A 65 -12.13 -1.68 8.56
N ASN A 66 -12.23 -2.98 8.83
CA ASN A 66 -11.91 -3.57 10.13
C ASN A 66 -10.42 -3.96 10.27
N THR A 67 -9.65 -3.96 9.18
CA THR A 67 -8.22 -4.30 9.21
C THR A 67 -7.38 -3.03 9.35
N PRO A 68 -6.43 -2.96 10.31
CA PRO A 68 -5.54 -1.82 10.44
C PRO A 68 -4.77 -1.55 9.14
N PHE A 69 -4.71 -0.30 8.71
CA PHE A 69 -4.02 0.09 7.47
C PHE A 69 -2.54 -0.34 7.46
N LEU A 70 -1.89 -0.29 8.63
CA LEU A 70 -0.53 -0.79 8.81
C LEU A 70 -0.42 -2.26 8.37
N VAL A 71 -1.34 -3.13 8.81
CA VAL A 71 -1.35 -4.55 8.44
C VAL A 71 -1.52 -4.72 6.92
N GLN A 72 -2.37 -3.91 6.28
CA GLN A 72 -2.56 -3.96 4.84
C GLN A 72 -1.26 -3.64 4.09
N ILE A 73 -0.54 -2.59 4.49
CA ILE A 73 0.76 -2.26 3.88
C ILE A 73 1.80 -3.35 4.17
N PHE A 74 1.85 -3.90 5.38
CA PHE A 74 2.76 -5.00 5.71
C PHE A 74 2.51 -6.24 4.84
N LEU A 75 1.25 -6.64 4.67
CA LEU A 75 0.88 -7.76 3.81
C LEU A 75 1.21 -7.48 2.34
N LEU A 76 0.98 -6.26 1.85
CA LEU A 76 1.35 -5.90 0.48
C LEU A 76 2.86 -5.88 0.29
N TYR A 77 3.64 -5.37 1.26
CA TYR A 77 5.09 -5.27 1.14
C TYR A 77 5.78 -6.64 1.29
N PHE A 78 5.48 -7.38 2.36
CA PHE A 78 6.11 -8.67 2.64
C PHE A 78 5.45 -9.83 1.90
N GLY A 79 4.12 -9.84 1.80
CA GLY A 79 3.38 -10.86 1.08
C GLY A 79 3.68 -10.84 -0.41
N LEU A 80 3.57 -9.69 -1.08
CA LEU A 80 3.83 -9.60 -2.51
C LEU A 80 5.30 -9.90 -2.84
N SER A 81 6.26 -9.41 -2.05
CA SER A 81 7.68 -9.70 -2.29
C SER A 81 8.01 -11.19 -2.21
N SER A 82 7.38 -11.95 -1.31
CA SER A 82 7.53 -13.41 -1.26
C SER A 82 6.96 -14.11 -2.49
N VAL A 83 5.76 -13.72 -2.93
CA VAL A 83 5.11 -14.30 -4.12
C VAL A 83 5.93 -14.00 -5.37
N VAL A 84 6.35 -12.74 -5.55
CA VAL A 84 7.16 -12.31 -6.70
C VAL A 84 8.50 -13.03 -6.71
N ARG A 85 9.17 -13.18 -5.55
CA ARG A 85 10.43 -13.92 -5.44
C ARG A 85 10.27 -15.38 -5.83
N THR A 86 9.27 -16.08 -5.30
CA THR A 86 9.00 -17.48 -5.62
C THR A 86 8.69 -17.65 -7.10
N TRP A 87 7.84 -16.78 -7.65
CA TRP A 87 7.49 -16.82 -9.07
C TRP A 87 8.67 -16.54 -10.00
N CYS A 88 9.57 -15.64 -9.59
CA CYS A 88 10.83 -15.37 -10.29
C CYS A 88 11.80 -16.56 -10.21
N HIS A 89 11.93 -17.20 -9.03
CA HIS A 89 12.76 -18.40 -8.86
C HIS A 89 12.22 -19.58 -9.69
N SER A 90 10.91 -19.75 -9.78
CA SER A 90 10.26 -20.76 -10.63
C SER A 90 10.45 -20.53 -12.14
N ARG A 91 10.97 -19.36 -12.55
CA ARG A 91 11.31 -19.03 -13.94
C ARG A 91 12.82 -18.98 -14.20
N ALA A 92 13.65 -19.21 -13.17
CA ALA A 92 15.08 -19.31 -13.38
C ALA A 92 15.41 -20.62 -14.11
N PRO A 93 16.15 -20.59 -15.23
CA PRO A 93 16.55 -21.80 -15.93
C PRO A 93 17.42 -22.66 -15.00
N THR A 94 16.91 -23.83 -14.62
CA THR A 94 17.50 -24.81 -13.70
C THR A 94 18.68 -25.60 -14.31
N ASN A 95 19.50 -24.99 -15.18
CA ASN A 95 20.49 -25.73 -15.95
C ASN A 95 21.94 -25.20 -15.90
N THR A 96 22.43 -24.80 -14.72
CA THR A 96 23.86 -24.43 -14.56
C THR A 96 24.51 -24.92 -13.25
N ALA A 97 23.97 -25.95 -12.58
CA ALA A 97 24.55 -26.45 -11.32
C ALA A 97 24.81 -27.97 -11.27
N THR A 98 24.99 -28.63 -12.41
CA THR A 98 25.33 -30.08 -12.50
C THR A 98 26.56 -30.38 -13.36
N LEU A 99 27.36 -29.38 -13.76
CA LEU A 99 28.58 -29.54 -14.58
C LEU A 99 29.86 -28.98 -13.94
N LEU A 100 29.93 -28.90 -12.60
CA LEU A 100 31.16 -28.55 -11.87
C LEU A 100 31.44 -29.49 -10.67
N TRP A 101 31.14 -30.78 -10.86
CA TRP A 101 31.77 -31.90 -10.16
C TRP A 101 32.17 -32.94 -11.19
#